data_AF-A0A0A0JBQ7-F1
#
_entry.id   AF-A0A0A0JBQ7-F1
#
_cell.length_a   1.000
_cell.length_b   1.000
_cell.length_c   1.000
_cell.angle_alpha   90.00
_cell.angle_beta   90.00
_cell.angle_gamma   90.00
#
_symmetry.space_group_name_H-M   'P 1'
#
loop_
_entity.id
_entity.type
_entity.pdbx_description
1 polymer ?
#
loop_
_entity_poly.entity_id
_entity_poly.type
_entity_poly.pdbx_seq_one_letter_code
_entity_poly.pdbx_strand_id
1 'polypeptide(L)'
;MRARPLNRFAGDMERLVSSNGAPDLAKWEIAVTAYLKKVQRHAPPRGTLQRIEAARASNATIPGAPTVVDLYVDPICPYTWIASCWLREVGRLRAIDVRHHVMSLHLLNAGGVLEKRYAGMVGPSRVAMAVVQQHGREAFATWHREFGHRIFDHWRFPTPREYRAAALDALVATGLPAALAEVAVSDAYDDALRASTDAAILPVGFDVGTPVVHIDGVAFFGPILNAVPMGDAAVRLFDGIRLVSESQDFFEFKRSRIAPPDVWYAPQERYDEGVRT
;
A
#
# COMPACT_ATOMS: atom_id res chain seq x y z
N MET A 1 -19.51 40.87 14.80
CA MET A 1 -19.61 39.41 14.62
C MET A 1 -18.23 38.80 14.78
N ARG A 2 -17.97 38.10 15.88
CA ARG A 2 -16.67 37.43 16.09
C ARG A 2 -16.64 36.14 15.28
N ALA A 3 -15.71 36.04 14.34
CA ALA A 3 -15.42 34.81 13.62
C ALA A 3 -15.03 33.73 14.64
N ARG A 4 -15.79 32.63 14.70
CA ARG A 4 -15.38 31.44 15.44
C ARG A 4 -14.20 30.79 14.69
N PRO A 5 -13.08 30.46 15.36
CA PRO A 5 -12.01 29.72 14.70
C PRO A 5 -12.53 28.32 14.32
N LEU A 6 -12.30 27.94 13.07
CA LEU A 6 -12.50 26.58 12.57
C LEU A 6 -11.47 25.66 13.26
N ASN A 7 -11.78 25.20 14.48
CA ASN A 7 -11.05 24.10 15.10
C ASN A 7 -11.32 22.82 14.30
N ARG A 8 -10.42 22.48 13.36
CA ARG A 8 -10.48 21.21 12.64
C ARG A 8 -9.93 20.01 13.44
N PHE A 9 -9.42 20.23 14.66
CA PHE A 9 -8.91 19.16 15.53
C PHE A 9 -9.21 19.31 17.04
N ALA A 10 -9.48 20.51 17.54
CA ALA A 10 -9.75 20.71 18.97
C ALA A 10 -11.25 20.66 19.29
N GLY A 11 -11.81 19.44 19.33
CA GLY A 11 -12.88 19.15 20.30
C GLY A 11 -12.30 19.18 21.72
N ASP A 12 -13.14 19.31 22.76
CA ASP A 12 -12.74 19.44 24.18
C ASP A 12 -11.64 18.42 24.58
N MET A 13 -10.36 18.79 24.44
CA MET A 13 -9.24 17.95 24.84
C MET A 13 -9.22 17.74 26.36
N GLU A 14 -9.81 18.67 27.11
CA GLU A 14 -10.02 18.56 28.56
C GLU A 14 -10.81 17.29 28.94
N ARG A 15 -11.65 16.76 28.02
CA ARG A 15 -12.41 15.53 28.28
C ARG A 15 -11.57 14.26 28.09
N LEU A 16 -10.43 14.32 27.41
CA LEU A 16 -9.57 13.17 27.11
C LEU A 16 -8.59 12.82 28.24
N VAL A 17 -8.74 13.45 29.39
CA VAL A 17 -7.89 13.23 30.57
C VAL A 17 -8.69 12.45 31.61
N SER A 18 -8.02 11.52 32.29
CA SER A 18 -8.57 10.79 33.44
C SER A 18 -8.48 11.63 34.72
N SER A 19 -9.10 11.19 35.81
CA SER A 19 -9.13 11.93 37.08
C SER A 19 -7.75 12.19 37.70
N ASN A 20 -6.71 11.46 37.26
CA ASN A 20 -5.33 11.61 37.74
C ASN A 20 -4.45 12.47 36.81
N GLY A 21 -4.99 13.06 35.74
CA GLY A 21 -4.24 13.89 34.80
C GLY A 21 -3.58 13.14 33.64
N ALA A 22 -3.62 11.81 33.60
CA ALA A 22 -3.10 11.01 32.48
C ALA A 22 -4.11 10.94 31.30
N PRO A 23 -3.64 10.76 30.05
CA PRO A 23 -4.50 10.52 28.91
C PRO A 23 -5.42 9.30 29.13
N ASP A 24 -6.71 9.48 28.87
CA ASP A 24 -7.71 8.43 28.95
C ASP A 24 -7.88 7.78 27.56
N LEU A 25 -7.26 6.61 27.37
CA LEU A 25 -7.22 5.90 26.09
C LEU A 25 -8.62 5.45 25.63
N ALA A 26 -9.54 5.17 26.54
CA ALA A 26 -10.92 4.80 26.18
C ALA A 26 -11.67 6.01 25.61
N LYS A 27 -11.49 7.19 26.23
CA LYS A 27 -12.06 8.43 25.70
C LYS A 27 -11.40 8.86 24.39
N TRP A 28 -10.10 8.60 24.24
CA TRP A 28 -9.38 8.78 22.98
C TRP A 28 -9.99 7.93 21.85
N GLU A 29 -10.22 6.63 22.09
CA GLU A 29 -10.85 5.73 21.10
C GLU A 29 -12.23 6.24 20.68
N ILE A 30 -13.05 6.71 21.62
CA ILE A 30 -14.37 7.29 21.34
C ILE A 30 -14.25 8.53 20.46
N ALA A 31 -13.33 9.45 20.79
CA ALA A 31 -13.15 10.70 20.06
C ALA A 31 -12.66 10.46 18.62
N VAL A 32 -11.66 9.58 18.46
CA VAL A 32 -11.13 9.19 17.14
C VAL A 32 -12.21 8.50 16.31
N THR A 33 -12.96 7.55 16.89
CA THR A 33 -14.06 6.86 16.20
C THR A 33 -15.13 7.84 15.73
N ALA A 34 -15.51 8.82 16.58
CA ALA A 34 -16.48 9.84 16.22
C ALA A 34 -15.97 10.75 15.09
N TYR A 35 -14.69 11.11 15.11
CA TYR A 35 -14.04 11.89 14.05
C TYR A 35 -14.03 11.14 12.72
N LEU A 36 -13.56 9.90 12.69
CA LEU A 36 -13.50 9.08 11.48
C LEU A 36 -14.90 8.85 10.90
N LYS A 37 -15.90 8.58 11.76
CA LYS A 37 -17.29 8.47 11.31
C LYS A 37 -17.79 9.76 10.66
N LYS A 38 -17.40 10.93 11.18
CA LYS A 38 -17.80 12.23 10.65
C LYS A 38 -17.09 12.59 9.34
N VAL A 39 -15.78 12.38 9.28
CA VAL A 39 -14.93 12.84 8.18
C VAL A 39 -14.85 11.83 7.04
N GLN A 40 -14.82 10.54 7.36
CA GLN A 40 -14.60 9.47 6.41
C GLN A 40 -15.82 8.56 6.20
N ARG A 41 -16.92 8.81 6.94
CA ARG A 41 -18.13 7.96 6.93
C ARG A 41 -17.86 6.49 7.31
N HIS A 42 -16.70 6.24 7.92
CA HIS A 42 -16.26 4.94 8.39
C HIS A 42 -16.06 4.99 9.90
N ALA A 43 -16.64 4.04 10.62
CA ALA A 43 -16.40 3.87 12.05
C ALA A 43 -15.55 2.61 12.25
N PRO A 44 -14.31 2.72 12.76
CA PRO A 44 -13.51 1.54 13.02
C PRO A 44 -14.21 0.64 14.06
N PRO A 45 -14.08 -0.69 13.96
CA PRO A 45 -14.71 -1.60 14.94
C PRO A 45 -14.12 -1.38 16.34
N ARG A 46 -14.89 -1.66 17.40
CA ARG A 46 -14.37 -1.59 18.79
C ARG A 46 -13.08 -2.40 18.94
N GLY A 47 -12.18 -1.90 19.79
CA GLY A 47 -10.91 -2.57 20.07
C GLY A 47 -9.84 -2.32 19.00
N THR A 48 -10.03 -1.32 18.15
CA THR A 48 -9.14 -1.07 17.00
C THR A 48 -7.75 -0.68 17.45
N LEU A 49 -7.62 0.17 18.48
CA LEU A 49 -6.33 0.60 18.99
C LEU A 49 -5.52 -0.58 19.55
N GLN A 50 -6.16 -1.46 20.31
CA GLN A 50 -5.51 -2.66 20.85
C GLN A 50 -5.07 -3.61 19.72
N ARG A 51 -5.86 -3.75 18.66
CA ARG A 51 -5.48 -4.55 17.49
C ARG A 51 -4.31 -3.94 16.72
N ILE A 52 -4.28 -2.62 16.55
CA ILE A 52 -3.16 -1.90 15.94
C ILE A 52 -1.89 -2.13 16.76
N GLU A 53 -1.95 -1.93 18.08
CA GLU A 53 -0.82 -2.14 18.99
C GLU A 53 -0.30 -3.58 18.95
N ALA A 54 -1.20 -4.57 19.01
CA ALA A 54 -0.84 -5.97 18.91
C ALA A 54 -0.15 -6.29 17.56
N ALA A 55 -0.66 -5.73 16.46
CA ALA A 55 -0.08 -5.93 15.13
C ALA A 55 1.29 -5.24 14.97
N ARG A 56 1.52 -4.11 15.64
CA ARG A 56 2.83 -3.45 15.69
C ARG A 56 3.85 -4.23 16.51
N ALA A 57 3.42 -4.83 17.63
CA ALA A 57 4.30 -5.58 18.52
C ALA A 57 4.81 -6.90 17.91
N SER A 58 4.07 -7.52 16.99
CA SER A 58 4.47 -8.79 16.35
C SER A 58 5.59 -8.66 15.31
N ASN A 59 6.02 -7.44 14.97
CA ASN A 59 6.85 -7.15 13.81
C ASN A 59 8.31 -6.79 14.16
N ALA A 60 8.90 -7.40 15.20
CA ALA A 60 10.25 -7.07 15.65
C ALA A 60 11.36 -7.49 14.65
N THR A 61 12.33 -6.59 14.43
CA THR A 61 13.44 -6.74 13.49
C THR A 61 14.58 -7.61 14.05
N ILE A 62 15.34 -8.28 13.17
CA ILE A 62 16.59 -8.99 13.50
C ILE A 62 17.78 -8.09 13.14
N PRO A 63 18.67 -7.72 14.08
CA PRO A 63 19.86 -6.92 13.78
C PRO A 63 20.81 -7.62 12.80
N GLY A 64 21.32 -6.86 11.81
CA GLY A 64 22.37 -7.33 10.88
C GLY A 64 21.89 -7.99 9.57
N ALA A 65 20.58 -8.13 9.37
CA ALA A 65 19.98 -8.58 8.11
C ALA A 65 19.76 -7.40 7.12
N PRO A 66 19.62 -7.67 5.80
CA PRO A 66 19.14 -6.67 4.85
C PRO A 66 17.81 -6.07 5.32
N THR A 67 17.58 -4.78 5.06
CA THR A 67 16.31 -4.13 5.40
C THR A 67 15.16 -4.87 4.71
N VAL A 68 14.17 -5.28 5.50
CA VAL A 68 13.01 -6.00 4.99
C VAL A 68 11.91 -4.99 4.66
N VAL A 69 11.33 -5.11 3.47
CA VAL A 69 10.24 -4.28 3.00
C VAL A 69 9.08 -5.17 2.55
N ASP A 70 8.00 -5.22 3.34
CA ASP A 70 6.76 -5.85 2.91
C ASP A 70 5.94 -4.83 2.10
N LEU A 71 5.83 -5.04 0.79
CA LEU A 71 4.99 -4.23 -0.10
C LEU A 71 3.66 -4.95 -0.34
N TYR A 72 2.56 -4.29 0.02
CA TYR A 72 1.23 -4.80 -0.25
C TYR A 72 0.66 -4.23 -1.54
N VAL A 73 0.29 -5.13 -2.43
CA VAL A 73 0.01 -4.84 -3.83
C VAL A 73 -1.42 -5.19 -4.20
N ASP A 74 -2.18 -4.17 -4.59
CA ASP A 74 -3.28 -4.37 -5.53
C ASP A 74 -2.73 -4.13 -6.96
N PRO A 75 -2.80 -5.13 -7.86
CA PRO A 75 -2.29 -5.01 -9.23
C PRO A 75 -2.86 -3.82 -10.00
N ILE A 76 -4.11 -3.38 -9.73
CA ILE A 76 -4.75 -2.30 -10.49
C ILE A 76 -4.38 -0.91 -9.98
N CYS A 77 -3.63 -0.82 -8.87
CA CYS A 77 -3.34 0.45 -8.25
C CYS A 77 -2.09 1.11 -8.86
N PRO A 78 -2.22 2.30 -9.48
CA PRO A 78 -1.09 3.02 -10.07
C PRO A 78 -0.06 3.48 -9.03
N TYR A 79 -0.48 3.84 -7.82
CA TYR A 79 0.45 4.28 -6.78
C TYR A 79 1.27 3.12 -6.20
N THR A 80 0.66 1.94 -6.12
CA THR A 80 1.35 0.71 -5.74
C THR A 80 2.35 0.27 -6.81
N TRP A 81 1.97 0.39 -8.10
CA TRP A 81 2.88 0.17 -9.21
C TRP A 81 4.13 1.06 -9.13
N ILE A 82 3.95 2.36 -8.89
CA ILE A 82 5.07 3.31 -8.74
C ILE A 82 5.93 2.93 -7.53
N ALA A 83 5.33 2.57 -6.39
CA ALA A 83 6.08 2.12 -5.21
C ALA A 83 6.88 0.83 -5.48
N SER A 84 6.30 -0.14 -6.20
CA SER A 84 6.98 -1.37 -6.62
C SER A 84 8.18 -1.07 -7.54
N CYS A 85 8.01 -0.19 -8.52
CA CYS A 85 9.08 0.25 -9.41
C CYS A 85 10.20 1.00 -8.67
N TRP A 86 9.83 1.87 -7.72
CA TRP A 86 10.78 2.55 -6.86
C TRP A 86 11.59 1.57 -6.00
N LEU A 87 10.96 0.59 -5.36
CA LEU A 87 11.67 -0.42 -4.57
C LEU A 87 12.58 -1.30 -5.44
N ARG A 88 12.22 -1.57 -6.70
CA ARG A 88 13.12 -2.20 -7.67
C ARG A 88 14.34 -1.35 -7.98
N GLU A 89 14.17 -0.03 -8.11
CA GLU A 89 15.29 0.90 -8.32
C GLU A 89 16.22 0.94 -7.10
N VAL A 90 15.65 0.98 -5.89
CA VAL A 90 16.44 0.88 -4.65
C VAL A 90 17.20 -0.44 -4.59
N GLY A 91 16.54 -1.56 -4.91
CA GLY A 91 17.14 -2.90 -4.91
C GLY A 91 18.30 -3.07 -5.92
N ARG A 92 18.36 -2.26 -6.98
CA ARG A 92 19.53 -2.22 -7.90
C ARG A 92 20.77 -1.58 -7.28
N LEU A 93 20.59 -0.69 -6.30
CA LEU A 93 21.65 0.14 -5.72
C LEU A 93 21.96 -0.21 -4.26
N ARG A 94 21.09 -0.96 -3.59
CA ARG A 94 21.19 -1.33 -2.18
C ARG A 94 20.61 -2.72 -1.93
N ALA A 95 21.24 -3.47 -1.03
CA ALA A 95 20.69 -4.74 -0.55
C ALA A 95 19.46 -4.50 0.34
N ILE A 96 18.28 -4.81 -0.18
CA ILE A 96 17.00 -4.82 0.52
C ILE A 96 16.24 -6.11 0.17
N ASP A 97 15.45 -6.64 1.11
CA ASP A 97 14.57 -7.79 0.91
C ASP A 97 13.13 -7.30 0.70
N VAL A 98 12.68 -7.24 -0.55
CA VAL A 98 11.32 -6.77 -0.89
C VAL A 98 10.36 -7.94 -1.03
N ARG A 99 9.47 -8.09 -0.06
CA ARG A 99 8.45 -9.14 -0.01
C ARG A 99 7.13 -8.61 -0.55
N HIS A 100 6.66 -9.21 -1.62
CA HIS A 100 5.38 -8.83 -2.22
C HIS A 100 4.23 -9.61 -1.58
N HIS A 101 3.20 -8.87 -1.16
CA HIS A 101 1.94 -9.38 -0.62
C HIS A 101 0.80 -8.89 -1.48
N VAL A 102 -0.27 -9.67 -1.61
CA VAL A 102 -1.46 -9.23 -2.36
C VAL A 102 -2.40 -8.49 -1.43
N MET A 103 -3.02 -7.42 -1.91
CA MET A 103 -4.17 -6.80 -1.27
C MET A 103 -5.22 -6.39 -2.31
N SER A 104 -6.37 -5.91 -1.85
CA SER A 104 -7.49 -5.53 -2.71
C SER A 104 -8.09 -4.19 -2.34
N LEU A 105 -8.03 -3.24 -3.28
CA LEU A 105 -8.76 -1.98 -3.27
C LEU A 105 -10.27 -2.22 -3.27
N HIS A 106 -10.75 -3.29 -3.92
CA HIS A 106 -12.17 -3.65 -3.87
C HIS A 106 -12.59 -3.93 -2.41
N LEU A 107 -11.81 -4.74 -1.69
CA LEU A 107 -12.09 -5.04 -0.28
C LEU A 107 -11.90 -3.80 0.62
N LEU A 108 -10.88 -2.97 0.35
CA LEU A 108 -10.70 -1.70 1.04
C LEU A 108 -11.88 -0.74 0.80
N ASN A 109 -12.48 -0.78 -0.39
CA ASN A 109 -13.62 0.05 -0.76
C ASN A 109 -14.97 -0.46 -0.25
N ALA A 110 -15.03 -1.54 0.54
CA ALA A 110 -16.29 -2.00 1.14
C ALA A 110 -16.96 -0.90 2.00
N GLY A 111 -16.19 0.08 2.48
CA GLY A 111 -16.67 1.28 3.18
C GLY A 111 -17.07 2.48 2.28
N GLY A 112 -16.90 2.39 0.96
CA GLY A 112 -17.32 3.42 0.00
C GLY A 112 -16.42 4.67 -0.09
N VAL A 113 -15.15 4.54 0.28
CA VAL A 113 -14.18 5.66 0.35
C VAL A 113 -13.42 5.87 -0.98
N LEU A 114 -13.25 4.83 -1.78
CA LEU A 114 -12.59 4.89 -3.09
C LEU A 114 -13.60 5.14 -4.21
N GLU A 115 -13.09 5.69 -5.32
CA GLU A 115 -13.91 5.94 -6.51
C GLU A 115 -14.63 4.67 -6.97
N LYS A 116 -15.93 4.80 -7.31
CA LYS A 116 -16.82 3.69 -7.70
C LYS A 116 -16.24 2.79 -8.78
N ARG A 117 -15.38 3.32 -9.65
CA ARG A 117 -14.74 2.56 -10.74
C ARG A 117 -13.81 1.43 -10.24
N TYR A 118 -13.27 1.54 -9.03
CA TYR A 118 -12.48 0.47 -8.40
C TYR A 118 -13.37 -0.54 -7.65
N ALA A 119 -14.61 -0.18 -7.31
CA ALA A 119 -15.52 -1.03 -6.56
C ALA A 119 -15.93 -2.31 -7.30
N GLY A 120 -15.81 -2.36 -8.63
CA GLY A 120 -16.12 -3.55 -9.43
C GLY A 120 -14.91 -4.38 -9.85
N MET A 121 -13.69 -3.97 -9.49
CA MET A 121 -12.46 -4.50 -10.07
C MET A 121 -11.68 -5.36 -9.07
N VAL A 122 -12.05 -6.63 -8.95
CA VAL A 122 -11.42 -7.61 -8.04
C VAL A 122 -10.65 -8.71 -8.77
N GLY A 123 -10.92 -8.90 -10.07
CA GLY A 123 -10.36 -9.99 -10.87
C GLY A 123 -8.83 -10.10 -10.81
N PRO A 124 -8.07 -9.02 -11.07
CA PRO A 124 -6.60 -9.07 -10.98
C PRO A 124 -6.07 -9.46 -9.61
N SER A 125 -6.66 -8.97 -8.51
CA SER A 125 -6.24 -9.32 -7.14
C SER A 125 -6.53 -10.78 -6.81
N ARG A 126 -7.62 -11.36 -7.35
CA ARG A 126 -7.91 -12.80 -7.24
C ARG A 126 -6.90 -13.67 -7.99
N VAL A 127 -6.57 -13.29 -9.23
CA VAL A 127 -5.51 -13.97 -10.00
C VAL A 127 -4.18 -13.88 -9.25
N ALA A 128 -3.81 -12.69 -8.76
CA ALA A 128 -2.60 -12.49 -7.97
C ALA A 128 -2.56 -13.38 -6.71
N MET A 129 -3.68 -13.48 -5.98
CA MET A 129 -3.76 -14.34 -4.79
C MET A 129 -3.60 -15.83 -5.16
N ALA A 130 -4.19 -16.27 -6.27
CA ALA A 130 -4.01 -17.63 -6.76
C ALA A 130 -2.55 -17.91 -7.15
N VAL A 131 -1.88 -16.96 -7.81
CA VAL A 131 -0.44 -17.05 -8.11
C VAL A 131 0.37 -17.18 -6.81
N VAL A 132 0.09 -16.37 -5.78
CA VAL A 132 0.80 -16.48 -4.49
C VAL A 132 0.57 -17.85 -3.84
N GLN A 133 -0.67 -18.33 -3.78
CA GLN A 133 -0.95 -19.62 -3.11
C GLN A 133 -0.39 -20.83 -3.84
N GLN A 134 -0.38 -20.82 -5.17
CA GLN A 134 0.05 -21.98 -5.96
C GLN A 134 1.53 -21.94 -6.36
N HIS A 135 2.12 -20.75 -6.47
CA HIS A 135 3.46 -20.56 -7.03
C HIS A 135 4.37 -19.65 -6.18
N GLY A 136 3.88 -19.11 -5.07
CA GLY A 136 4.66 -18.30 -4.14
C GLY A 136 4.81 -16.82 -4.51
N ARG A 137 5.46 -16.07 -3.61
CA ARG A 137 5.56 -14.60 -3.69
C ARG A 137 6.48 -14.11 -4.80
N GLU A 138 7.53 -14.86 -5.12
CA GLU A 138 8.47 -14.51 -6.19
C GLU A 138 7.81 -14.62 -7.56
N ALA A 139 6.99 -15.65 -7.78
CA ALA A 139 6.15 -15.79 -8.97
C ALA A 139 5.17 -14.61 -9.08
N PHE A 140 4.55 -14.22 -7.96
CA PHE A 140 3.68 -13.04 -7.93
C PHE A 140 4.43 -11.75 -8.26
N ALA A 141 5.61 -11.51 -7.68
CA ALA A 141 6.40 -10.32 -7.98
C ALA A 141 6.76 -10.24 -9.47
N THR A 142 7.13 -11.38 -10.08
CA THR A 142 7.46 -11.49 -11.50
C THR A 142 6.22 -11.27 -12.38
N TRP A 143 5.09 -11.89 -12.03
CA TRP A 143 3.81 -11.69 -12.71
C TRP A 143 3.32 -10.25 -12.61
N HIS A 144 3.39 -9.63 -11.43
CA HIS A 144 2.98 -8.24 -11.20
C HIS A 144 3.81 -7.27 -12.04
N ARG A 145 5.12 -7.53 -12.19
CA ARG A 145 5.98 -6.75 -13.10
C ARG A 145 5.46 -6.80 -14.54
N GLU A 146 5.22 -7.99 -15.07
CA GLU A 146 4.71 -8.18 -16.42
C GLU A 146 3.32 -7.57 -16.62
N PHE A 147 2.41 -7.81 -15.68
CA PHE A 147 1.07 -7.23 -15.67
C PHE A 147 1.14 -5.70 -15.67
N GLY A 148 1.95 -5.12 -14.79
CA GLY A 148 2.05 -3.69 -14.61
C GLY A 148 2.62 -2.99 -15.84
N HIS A 149 3.63 -3.55 -16.52
CA HIS A 149 4.14 -2.97 -17.77
C HIS A 149 3.09 -2.89 -18.89
N ARG A 150 2.08 -3.77 -18.89
CA ARG A 150 0.97 -3.76 -19.87
C ARG A 150 -0.15 -2.78 -19.52
N ILE A 151 -0.35 -2.54 -18.22
CA ILE A 151 -1.44 -1.72 -17.69
C ILE A 151 -1.04 -0.26 -17.47
N PHE A 152 0.20 -0.05 -17.02
CA PHE A 152 0.75 1.22 -16.59
C PHE A 152 1.73 1.80 -17.62
N ASP A 153 1.43 1.57 -18.90
CA ASP A 153 2.15 2.15 -20.03
C ASP A 153 1.86 3.65 -20.20
N HIS A 154 0.69 4.09 -19.75
CA HIS A 154 0.30 5.51 -19.64
C HIS A 154 -0.82 5.68 -18.60
N TRP A 155 -1.09 6.91 -18.18
CA TRP A 155 -2.18 7.19 -17.24
C TRP A 155 -3.55 7.02 -17.90
N ARG A 156 -4.29 5.99 -17.47
CA ARG A 156 -5.67 5.68 -17.92
C ARG A 156 -6.42 4.82 -16.91
N PHE A 157 -7.67 4.50 -17.23
CA PHE A 157 -8.50 3.55 -16.50
C PHE A 157 -8.85 2.35 -17.40
N PRO A 158 -8.07 1.26 -17.35
CA PRO A 158 -8.35 0.06 -18.13
C PRO A 158 -9.73 -0.54 -17.81
N THR A 159 -10.35 -1.13 -18.83
CA THR A 159 -11.60 -1.88 -18.72
C THR A 159 -11.38 -3.25 -18.08
N PRO A 160 -12.43 -3.92 -17.56
CA PRO A 160 -12.32 -5.30 -17.07
C PRO A 160 -11.73 -6.27 -18.10
N ARG A 161 -12.01 -6.06 -19.40
CA ARG A 161 -11.47 -6.88 -20.49
C ARG A 161 -9.96 -6.67 -20.65
N GLU A 162 -9.49 -5.42 -20.61
CA GLU A 162 -8.05 -5.12 -20.69
C GLU A 162 -7.29 -5.68 -19.49
N TYR A 163 -7.85 -5.59 -18.29
CA TYR A 163 -7.25 -6.21 -17.11
C TYR A 163 -7.18 -7.74 -17.22
N ARG A 164 -8.24 -8.40 -17.70
CA ARG A 164 -8.22 -9.86 -17.90
C ARG A 164 -7.19 -10.27 -18.96
N ALA A 165 -7.11 -9.52 -20.06
CA ALA A 165 -6.11 -9.77 -21.11
C ALA A 165 -4.68 -9.61 -20.56
N ALA A 166 -4.39 -8.50 -19.88
CA ALA A 166 -3.08 -8.26 -19.28
C ALA A 166 -2.70 -9.32 -18.23
N ALA A 167 -3.66 -9.77 -17.41
CA ALA A 167 -3.45 -10.84 -16.44
C ALA A 167 -3.07 -12.17 -17.12
N LEU A 168 -3.81 -12.56 -18.17
CA LEU A 168 -3.53 -13.76 -18.96
C LEU A 168 -2.17 -13.67 -19.65
N ASP A 169 -1.89 -12.56 -20.34
CA ASP A 169 -0.64 -12.37 -21.07
C ASP A 169 0.56 -12.36 -20.12
N ALA A 170 0.42 -11.80 -18.91
CA ALA A 170 1.43 -11.85 -17.88
C ALA A 170 1.64 -13.27 -17.32
N LEU A 171 0.57 -14.07 -17.16
CA LEU A 171 0.71 -15.48 -16.77
C LEU A 171 1.52 -16.25 -17.82
N VAL A 172 1.15 -16.11 -19.10
CA VAL A 172 1.85 -16.78 -20.21
C VAL A 172 3.31 -16.34 -20.29
N ALA A 173 3.59 -15.03 -20.22
CA ALA A 173 4.95 -14.50 -20.31
C ALA A 173 5.86 -14.94 -19.15
N THR A 174 5.27 -15.29 -18.00
CA THR A 174 6.01 -15.75 -16.82
C THR A 174 6.03 -17.28 -16.67
N GLY A 175 5.49 -18.01 -17.65
CA GLY A 175 5.43 -19.47 -17.62
C GLY A 175 4.42 -20.03 -16.60
N LEU A 176 3.54 -19.19 -16.07
CA LEU A 176 2.48 -19.60 -15.13
C LEU A 176 1.27 -20.18 -15.89
N PRO A 177 0.48 -21.07 -15.26
CA PRO A 177 -0.67 -21.67 -15.92
C PRO A 177 -1.71 -20.62 -16.36
N ALA A 178 -1.99 -20.55 -17.66
CA ALA A 178 -2.98 -19.63 -18.24
C ALA A 178 -4.38 -19.78 -17.61
N ALA A 179 -4.74 -20.99 -17.16
CA ALA A 179 -6.01 -21.27 -16.49
C ALA A 179 -6.22 -20.46 -15.20
N LEU A 180 -5.15 -19.93 -14.58
CA LEU A 180 -5.27 -19.04 -13.42
C LEU A 180 -6.05 -17.75 -13.75
N ALA A 181 -6.12 -17.34 -15.02
CA ALA A 181 -6.92 -16.18 -15.43
C ALA A 181 -8.43 -16.37 -15.17
N GLU A 182 -8.93 -17.61 -15.15
CA GLU A 182 -10.34 -17.91 -14.88
C GLU A 182 -10.71 -17.64 -13.41
N VAL A 183 -9.73 -17.63 -12.50
CA VAL A 183 -9.95 -17.30 -11.08
C VAL A 183 -10.47 -15.87 -10.90
N ALA A 184 -10.25 -14.98 -11.87
CA ALA A 184 -10.73 -13.60 -11.82
C ALA A 184 -12.24 -13.47 -11.54
N VAL A 185 -13.04 -14.45 -11.98
CA VAL A 185 -14.51 -14.48 -11.82
C VAL A 185 -15.00 -15.42 -10.71
N SER A 186 -14.09 -16.02 -9.94
CA SER A 186 -14.38 -16.90 -8.81
C SER A 186 -14.08 -16.22 -7.48
N ASP A 187 -14.76 -16.63 -6.41
CA ASP A 187 -14.52 -16.20 -5.02
C ASP A 187 -13.61 -17.14 -4.23
N ALA A 188 -13.06 -18.19 -4.86
CA ALA A 188 -12.30 -19.26 -4.19
C ALA A 188 -11.09 -18.79 -3.36
N TYR A 189 -10.59 -17.57 -3.61
CA TYR A 189 -9.44 -16.98 -2.93
C TYR A 189 -9.79 -15.74 -2.10
N ASP A 190 -11.08 -15.37 -1.99
CA ASP A 190 -11.51 -14.11 -1.36
C ASP A 190 -11.18 -14.06 0.14
N ASP A 191 -11.23 -15.19 0.85
CA ASP A 191 -10.90 -15.23 2.28
C ASP A 191 -9.41 -15.00 2.53
N ALA A 192 -8.54 -15.61 1.72
CA ALA A 192 -7.11 -15.35 1.78
C ALA A 192 -6.77 -13.92 1.36
N LEU A 193 -7.45 -13.40 0.34
CA LEU A 193 -7.29 -12.01 -0.10
C LEU A 193 -7.71 -11.02 0.99
N ARG A 194 -8.79 -11.31 1.73
CA ARG A 194 -9.24 -10.53 2.89
C ARG A 194 -8.22 -10.58 4.02
N ALA A 195 -7.76 -11.78 4.40
CA ALA A 195 -6.74 -11.92 5.44
C ALA A 195 -5.45 -11.16 5.10
N SER A 196 -4.99 -11.23 3.85
CA SER A 196 -3.80 -10.50 3.38
C SER A 196 -4.01 -8.98 3.35
N THR A 197 -5.22 -8.53 2.99
CA THR A 197 -5.59 -7.11 3.01
C THR A 197 -5.66 -6.58 4.45
N ASP A 198 -6.23 -7.36 5.37
CA ASP A 198 -6.31 -7.00 6.79
C ASP A 198 -4.91 -6.91 7.42
N ALA A 199 -4.01 -7.83 7.07
CA ALA A 199 -2.62 -7.80 7.52
C ALA A 199 -1.87 -6.52 7.08
N ALA A 200 -2.24 -5.95 5.94
CA ALA A 200 -1.67 -4.70 5.45
C ALA A 200 -2.22 -3.47 6.20
N ILE A 201 -3.53 -3.42 6.37
CA ILE A 201 -4.23 -2.19 6.79
C ILE A 201 -4.26 -2.07 8.31
N LEU A 202 -4.42 -3.19 9.02
CA LEU A 202 -4.59 -3.20 10.47
C LEU A 202 -3.46 -2.49 11.24
N PRO A 203 -2.16 -2.63 10.92
CA PRO A 203 -1.10 -1.96 11.67
C PRO A 203 -0.95 -0.45 11.33
N VAL A 204 -1.48 -0.02 10.17
CA VAL A 204 -1.44 1.37 9.69
C VAL A 204 -2.62 2.17 10.21
N GLY A 205 -3.82 1.57 10.20
CA GLY A 205 -5.10 2.24 10.50
C GLY A 205 -6.12 2.04 9.37
N PHE A 206 -7.39 2.27 9.66
CA PHE A 206 -8.50 2.03 8.71
C PHE A 206 -8.81 3.24 7.80
N ASP A 207 -8.04 4.30 7.93
CA ASP A 207 -8.28 5.62 7.32
C ASP A 207 -7.38 5.88 6.10
N VAL A 208 -6.78 4.83 5.56
CA VAL A 208 -5.71 4.89 4.55
C VAL A 208 -6.07 4.19 3.24
N GLY A 209 -5.30 4.53 2.20
CA GLY A 209 -5.38 3.92 0.88
C GLY A 209 -4.16 3.05 0.58
N THR A 210 -3.70 3.11 -0.66
CA THR A 210 -2.47 2.47 -1.14
C THR A 210 -1.49 3.52 -1.67
N PRO A 211 -0.18 3.24 -1.68
CA PRO A 211 0.49 2.00 -1.28
C PRO A 211 0.58 1.82 0.23
N VAL A 212 0.78 0.58 0.68
CA VAL A 212 1.12 0.24 2.06
C VAL A 212 2.44 -0.52 2.06
N VAL A 213 3.38 -0.06 2.87
CA VAL A 213 4.69 -0.71 3.06
C VAL A 213 4.94 -0.95 4.55
N HIS A 214 5.54 -2.08 4.89
CA HIS A 214 6.15 -2.27 6.20
C HIS A 214 7.66 -2.27 6.04
N ILE A 215 8.36 -1.36 6.70
CA ILE A 215 9.82 -1.27 6.67
C ILE A 215 10.32 -1.76 8.01
N ASP A 216 11.08 -2.86 8.00
CA ASP A 216 11.55 -3.55 9.21
C ASP A 216 10.40 -3.82 10.20
N GLY A 217 9.21 -4.09 9.66
CA GLY A 217 8.00 -4.36 10.43
C GLY A 217 7.14 -3.14 10.79
N VAL A 218 7.64 -1.92 10.61
CA VAL A 218 6.88 -0.69 10.88
C VAL A 218 6.03 -0.31 9.67
N ALA A 219 4.71 -0.27 9.86
CA ALA A 219 3.75 -0.10 8.79
C ALA A 219 3.43 1.37 8.49
N PHE A 220 3.45 1.74 7.21
CA PHE A 220 3.11 3.08 6.73
C PHE A 220 2.16 3.04 5.54
N PHE A 221 1.25 4.01 5.51
CA PHE A 221 0.57 4.43 4.29
C PHE A 221 1.52 5.34 3.48
N GLY A 222 1.96 4.84 2.33
CA GLY A 222 2.95 5.50 1.48
C GLY A 222 4.27 4.72 1.36
N PRO A 223 5.30 5.33 0.76
CA PRO A 223 5.28 6.68 0.21
C PRO A 223 4.35 6.79 -0.99
N ILE A 224 3.53 7.85 -1.01
CA ILE A 224 2.69 8.16 -2.16
C ILE A 224 3.51 9.00 -3.14
N LEU A 225 3.94 8.39 -4.23
CA LEU A 225 4.81 9.01 -5.23
C LEU A 225 4.02 9.36 -6.50
N ASN A 226 4.34 10.51 -7.10
CA ASN A 226 3.75 10.90 -8.39
C ASN A 226 4.48 10.27 -9.57
N ALA A 227 5.77 9.95 -9.43
CA ALA A 227 6.61 9.34 -10.45
C ALA A 227 7.68 8.49 -9.75
N VAL A 228 8.28 7.54 -10.47
CA VAL A 228 9.36 6.69 -9.93
C VAL A 228 10.65 7.52 -9.80
N PRO A 229 11.20 7.71 -8.58
CA PRO A 229 12.52 8.30 -8.42
C PRO A 229 13.58 7.34 -8.97
N MET A 230 14.58 7.87 -9.67
CA MET A 230 15.66 7.08 -10.30
C MET A 230 17.00 7.30 -9.59
N GLY A 231 17.90 6.32 -9.67
CA GLY A 231 19.28 6.43 -9.18
C GLY A 231 19.36 6.78 -7.70
N ASP A 232 20.32 7.64 -7.35
CA ASP A 232 20.52 8.10 -5.97
C ASP A 232 19.29 8.76 -5.35
N ALA A 233 18.38 9.34 -6.16
CA ALA A 233 17.15 9.92 -5.62
C ALA A 233 16.21 8.84 -5.05
N ALA A 234 16.20 7.64 -5.63
CA ALA A 234 15.45 6.50 -5.11
C ALA A 234 15.97 6.06 -3.76
N VAL A 235 17.29 5.93 -3.63
CA VAL A 235 17.97 5.50 -2.39
C VAL A 235 17.83 6.56 -1.31
N ARG A 236 18.06 7.84 -1.62
CA ARG A 236 17.90 8.92 -0.62
C ARG A 236 16.47 8.99 -0.06
N LEU A 237 15.46 8.79 -0.90
CA LEU A 237 14.08 8.73 -0.43
C LEU A 237 13.87 7.53 0.51
N PHE A 238 14.40 6.35 0.14
CA PHE A 238 14.31 5.16 0.96
C PHE A 238 14.95 5.35 2.33
N ASP A 239 16.15 5.93 2.37
CA ASP A 239 16.88 6.20 3.60
C ASP A 239 16.12 7.17 4.50
N GLY A 240 15.53 8.22 3.92
CA GLY A 240 14.72 9.19 4.66
C GLY A 240 13.45 8.57 5.26
N ILE A 241 12.76 7.72 4.51
CA ILE A 241 11.56 7.02 5.00
C ILE A 241 11.94 6.02 6.10
N ARG A 242 13.00 5.25 5.89
CA ARG A 242 13.52 4.31 6.89
C ARG A 242 13.90 5.06 8.18
N LEU A 243 14.58 6.20 8.08
CA LEU A 243 14.98 6.99 9.25
C LEU A 243 13.76 7.43 10.07
N VAL A 244 12.72 7.98 9.42
CA VAL A 244 11.51 8.40 10.16
C VAL A 244 10.69 7.21 10.66
N SER A 245 10.82 6.03 10.05
CA SER A 245 10.16 4.80 10.51
C SER A 245 10.67 4.30 11.86
N GLU A 246 11.90 4.68 12.25
CA GLU A 246 12.49 4.34 13.54
C GLU A 246 11.91 5.18 14.70
N SER A 247 11.22 6.28 14.38
CA SER A 247 10.52 7.11 15.37
C SER A 247 9.10 6.61 15.58
N GLN A 248 8.85 5.93 16.71
CA GLN A 248 7.53 5.39 17.07
C GLN A 248 6.44 6.47 17.24
N ASP A 249 6.86 7.72 17.50
CA ASP A 249 5.98 8.87 17.70
C ASP A 249 5.78 9.73 16.43
N PHE A 250 6.30 9.28 15.28
CA PHE A 250 6.07 9.93 13.99
C PHE A 250 4.89 9.30 13.25
N PHE A 251 3.86 10.09 12.93
CA PHE A 251 2.60 9.57 12.37
C PHE A 251 2.26 10.05 10.96
N GLU A 252 2.55 11.32 10.59
CA GLU A 252 2.17 11.84 9.27
C GLU A 252 3.11 12.96 8.78
N PHE A 253 3.48 12.91 7.50
CA PHE A 253 4.07 14.02 6.77
C PHE A 253 3.48 14.08 5.36
N LYS A 254 2.89 15.22 4.99
CA LYS A 254 2.05 15.31 3.79
C LYS A 254 2.11 16.67 3.13
N ARG A 255 2.00 16.66 1.79
CA ARG A 255 1.69 17.83 0.95
C ARG A 255 0.59 17.50 -0.07
N SER A 256 -0.06 18.53 -0.60
CA SER A 256 -1.11 18.36 -1.61
C SER A 256 -0.55 17.84 -2.94
N ARG A 257 -1.21 16.84 -3.51
CA ARG A 257 -0.95 16.37 -4.88
C ARG A 257 -1.61 17.33 -5.86
N ILE A 258 -0.91 17.68 -6.94
CA ILE A 258 -1.36 18.68 -7.93
C ILE A 258 -1.42 18.13 -9.36
N ALA A 259 -1.12 16.85 -9.56
CA ALA A 259 -1.10 16.19 -10.86
C ALA A 259 -1.54 14.71 -10.71
N PRO A 260 -2.01 14.07 -11.80
CA PRO A 260 -2.13 12.62 -11.85
C PRO A 260 -0.75 11.95 -11.77
N PRO A 261 -0.68 10.67 -11.36
CA PRO A 261 0.58 9.96 -11.31
C PRO A 261 1.11 9.69 -12.72
N ASP A 262 2.40 9.92 -12.89
CA ASP A 262 3.20 9.44 -14.00
C ASP A 262 3.62 8.00 -13.71
N VAL A 263 2.96 7.08 -14.41
CA VAL A 263 3.09 5.64 -14.19
C VAL A 263 4.20 5.01 -15.03
N TRP A 264 4.83 5.80 -15.91
CA TRP A 264 5.90 5.33 -16.76
C TRP A 264 7.12 4.91 -15.94
N TYR A 265 7.67 3.75 -16.26
CA TYR A 265 8.90 3.26 -15.65
C TYR A 265 9.77 2.55 -16.68
N ALA A 266 10.90 3.18 -17.00
CA ALA A 266 11.97 2.62 -17.81
C ALA A 266 13.27 2.68 -16.97
N PRO A 267 13.69 1.57 -16.34
CA PRO A 267 14.96 1.55 -15.63
C PRO A 267 16.06 1.86 -16.65
N GLN A 268 16.95 2.80 -16.34
CA GLN A 268 18.18 2.92 -17.09
C GLN A 268 18.99 1.63 -16.84
N GLU A 269 19.07 0.78 -17.85
CA GLU A 269 20.17 -0.17 -17.95
C GLU A 269 21.45 0.64 -17.79
N ARG A 270 22.39 0.12 -16.99
CA ARG A 270 23.58 0.85 -16.60
C ARG A 270 24.28 1.31 -17.89
N TYR A 271 24.80 2.54 -17.87
CA TYR A 271 25.86 2.97 -18.77
C TYR A 271 27.04 1.99 -18.64
N ASP A 272 27.00 0.91 -19.38
CA ASP A 272 28.17 0.13 -19.74
C ASP A 272 28.51 0.53 -21.19
N GLU A 273 29.70 1.11 -21.30
CA GLU A 273 30.39 1.49 -22.54
C GLU A 273 29.93 2.79 -23.21
N GLY A 274 30.74 3.83 -23.00
CA GLY A 274 30.56 5.11 -23.65
C GLY A 274 30.68 5.00 -25.16
N VAL A 275 29.62 5.40 -25.86
CA VAL A 275 29.71 6.10 -27.14
C VAL A 275 28.56 7.09 -27.20
N ARG A 276 28.87 8.39 -27.08
CA ARG A 276 28.14 9.43 -27.81
C ARG A 276 29.14 10.05 -28.78
N THR A 277 29.10 9.58 -30.01
CA THR A 277 29.33 10.42 -31.19
C THR A 277 28.00 10.61 -31.86
#